data_AF-A0A972PN26-F1
#
_entry.id   AF-A0A972PN26-F1
#
_cell.length_a   1.000
_cell.length_b   1.000
_cell.length_c   1.000
_cell.angle_alpha   90.00
_cell.angle_beta   90.00
_cell.angle_gamma   90.00
#
_symmetry.space_group_name_H-M   'P 1'
#
loop_
_entity.id
_entity.type
_entity.pdbx_description
1 polymer ?
#
loop_
_entity_poly.entity_id
_entity_poly.type
_entity_poly.pdbx_seq_one_letter_code
_entity_poly.pdbx_strand_id
1 'polypeptide(L)'
;MDYLEILDRSTAGAYISEENWDLEKVAMTCMQLVQKFDLKWDRQTLVPNDPALADRVFAAGFELAAAIGAYNRSSERVLRFERSELEDGLKNMKISLTMGQGSDERVLFARKIMDERAPLVWAGNPGAPHPEALFLPAVMSWAQEPIVDLITCGTLAEVDGREVRTGEALEITATRRELTYLHQALARVGRPGMGMLAAQSSVSELGDLAAAHPAYLRPCDAHLVPMLNELKIDNRNIARAVNSIEYGMRNGGLYCAIAGGLGGDAPGCAVISVASIILGNLTNRADYHILHPIHIRHVATSTREVLWVESVVLQAFARNAPAIIVADVYPKSGALTRELLYETAANAMLITVNGGHLEGCGSADGLLPNATGLEARLMGEVGKAVSRQGVTLEQANQWVLELLEKYEHIFKLPGGYPGVRFDQAYNLETLQPVPAWAGMYENIVEMLCGIGLKLSAS
;
A
#
# COMPACT_ATOMS: atom_id res chain seq x y z
N MET A 1 15.72 19.17 8.97
CA MET A 1 14.52 19.99 9.17
C MET A 1 13.82 19.52 10.43
N ASP A 2 13.57 20.43 11.37
CA ASP A 2 12.71 20.21 12.54
C ASP A 2 11.25 20.07 12.06
N TYR A 3 10.46 19.18 12.67
CA TYR A 3 9.06 19.03 12.26
C TYR A 3 8.19 20.23 12.64
N LEU A 4 8.61 21.04 13.61
CA LEU A 4 7.96 22.33 13.90
C LEU A 4 7.97 23.27 12.69
N GLU A 5 8.97 23.20 11.81
CA GLU A 5 8.99 23.98 10.56
C GLU A 5 7.83 23.61 9.63
N ILE A 6 7.35 22.37 9.66
CA ILE A 6 6.17 21.95 8.88
C ILE A 6 4.89 22.59 9.43
N LEU A 7 4.81 22.76 10.76
CA LEU A 7 3.69 23.47 11.41
C LEU A 7 3.70 24.96 11.04
N ASP A 8 4.88 25.59 11.07
CA ASP A 8 5.05 26.99 10.69
C ASP A 8 4.65 27.22 9.22
N ARG A 9 5.16 26.38 8.29
CA ARG A 9 4.79 26.45 6.86
C ARG A 9 3.30 26.20 6.64
N SER A 10 2.69 25.32 7.44
CA SER A 10 1.27 25.02 7.40
C SER A 10 0.37 26.21 7.79
N THR A 11 0.89 27.21 8.50
CA THR A 11 0.10 28.38 8.93
C THR A 11 0.50 29.65 8.20
N ALA A 12 1.79 29.81 7.90
CA ALA A 12 2.37 31.00 7.29
C ALA A 12 2.60 30.89 5.77
N GLY A 13 2.43 29.70 5.18
CA GLY A 13 2.59 29.47 3.74
C GLY A 13 1.69 30.37 2.89
N ALA A 14 1.97 30.42 1.58
CA ALA A 14 1.15 31.20 0.66
C ALA A 14 -0.27 30.61 0.55
N TYR A 15 -1.27 31.48 0.56
CA TYR A 15 -2.67 31.07 0.35
C TYR A 15 -2.92 30.65 -1.10
N ILE A 16 -3.71 29.59 -1.27
CA ILE A 16 -4.34 29.20 -2.54
C ILE A 16 -5.59 28.38 -2.24
N SER A 17 -6.65 28.50 -3.05
CA SER A 17 -7.81 27.62 -2.91
C SER A 17 -7.46 26.18 -3.32
N GLU A 18 -8.20 25.21 -2.78
CA GLU A 18 -8.00 23.80 -3.14
C GLU A 18 -8.21 23.55 -4.64
N GLU A 19 -9.21 24.19 -5.26
CA GLU A 19 -9.47 24.07 -6.70
C GLU A 19 -8.28 24.56 -7.55
N ASN A 20 -7.69 25.71 -7.18
CA ASN A 20 -6.54 26.24 -7.91
C ASN A 20 -5.27 25.43 -7.63
N TRP A 21 -5.13 24.85 -6.43
CA TRP A 21 -4.08 23.87 -6.17
C TRP A 21 -4.19 22.68 -7.13
N ASP A 22 -5.38 22.08 -7.21
CA ASP A 22 -5.61 20.88 -8.00
C ASP A 22 -5.42 21.13 -9.50
N LEU A 23 -6.04 22.18 -10.03
CA LEU A 23 -6.03 22.44 -11.48
C LEU A 23 -4.76 23.17 -11.93
N GLU A 24 -4.39 24.27 -11.27
CA GLU A 24 -3.29 25.12 -11.74
C GLU A 24 -1.91 24.64 -11.27
N LYS A 25 -1.82 24.03 -10.08
CA LYS A 25 -0.53 23.54 -9.55
C LYS A 25 -0.29 22.09 -9.91
N VAL A 26 -1.17 21.18 -9.51
CA VAL A 26 -0.95 19.75 -9.71
C VAL A 26 -1.13 19.39 -11.19
N ALA A 27 -2.33 19.54 -11.74
CA ALA A 27 -2.65 19.03 -13.07
C ALA A 27 -1.83 19.69 -14.18
N MET A 28 -1.78 21.03 -14.22
CA MET A 28 -1.02 21.76 -15.25
C MET A 28 0.49 21.51 -15.18
N THR A 29 1.10 21.51 -13.99
CA THR A 29 2.55 21.27 -13.86
C THR A 29 2.89 19.82 -14.19
N CYS A 30 2.08 18.85 -13.75
CA CYS A 30 2.28 17.45 -14.07
C CYS A 30 2.21 17.21 -15.59
N MET A 31 1.21 17.76 -16.28
CA MET A 31 1.09 17.68 -17.73
C MET A 31 2.33 18.26 -18.45
N GLN A 32 2.82 19.42 -18.00
CA GLN A 32 4.04 20.03 -18.55
C GLN A 32 5.27 19.14 -18.35
N LEU A 33 5.41 18.52 -17.17
CA LEU A 33 6.54 17.63 -16.86
C LEU A 33 6.48 16.33 -17.66
N VAL A 34 5.30 15.72 -17.81
CA VAL A 34 5.11 14.55 -18.68
C VAL A 34 5.58 14.85 -20.10
N GLN A 35 5.24 16.03 -20.64
CA GLN A 35 5.72 16.47 -21.96
C GLN A 35 7.22 16.76 -21.97
N LYS A 36 7.72 17.50 -20.98
CA LYS A 36 9.14 17.91 -20.87
C LYS A 36 10.08 16.70 -20.82
N PHE A 37 9.71 15.67 -20.08
CA PHE A 37 10.52 14.47 -19.88
C PHE A 37 10.22 13.34 -20.89
N ASP A 38 9.35 13.61 -21.88
CA ASP A 38 8.87 12.64 -22.88
C ASP A 38 8.44 11.31 -22.25
N LEU A 39 7.57 11.40 -21.25
CA LEU A 39 7.09 10.23 -20.52
C LEU A 39 5.94 9.58 -21.28
N LYS A 40 6.20 8.37 -21.77
CA LYS A 40 5.26 7.54 -22.52
C LYS A 40 5.24 6.15 -21.95
N TRP A 41 4.12 5.47 -22.16
CA TRP A 41 3.96 4.08 -21.76
C TRP A 41 3.25 3.28 -22.85
N ASP A 42 3.43 1.97 -22.80
CA ASP A 42 2.81 1.01 -23.71
C ASP A 42 2.00 0.02 -22.87
N ARG A 43 0.73 -0.20 -23.26
CA ARG A 43 -0.18 -1.16 -22.61
C ARG A 43 0.32 -2.61 -22.68
N GLN A 44 1.30 -2.91 -23.54
CA GLN A 44 1.97 -4.22 -23.66
C GLN A 44 3.33 -4.28 -22.94
N THR A 45 3.78 -3.18 -22.32
CA THR A 45 5.04 -3.13 -21.56
C THR A 45 4.77 -2.56 -20.18
N LEU A 46 4.23 -3.39 -19.29
CA LEU A 46 3.87 -3.05 -17.91
C LEU A 46 5.05 -3.16 -16.94
N VAL A 47 6.05 -3.98 -17.28
CA VAL A 47 7.32 -4.09 -16.56
C VAL A 47 8.45 -3.64 -17.49
N PRO A 48 8.63 -2.32 -17.71
CA PRO A 48 9.62 -1.82 -18.65
C PRO A 48 11.05 -2.20 -18.22
N ASN A 49 11.85 -2.71 -19.17
CA ASN A 49 13.30 -2.73 -19.03
C ASN A 49 13.91 -1.51 -19.73
N ASP A 50 13.57 -0.32 -19.23
CA ASP A 50 14.12 0.96 -19.69
C ASP A 50 14.63 1.75 -18.47
N PRO A 51 15.92 1.59 -18.12
CA PRO A 51 16.55 2.34 -17.03
C PRO A 51 16.42 3.86 -17.18
N ALA A 52 16.46 4.37 -18.42
CA ALA A 52 16.39 5.80 -18.67
C ALA A 52 14.96 6.33 -18.47
N LEU A 53 13.93 5.54 -18.74
CA LEU A 53 12.55 5.88 -18.41
C LEU A 53 12.38 6.04 -16.89
N ALA A 54 12.86 5.06 -16.10
CA ALA A 54 12.79 5.13 -14.64
C ALA A 54 13.50 6.38 -14.08
N ASP A 55 14.67 6.72 -14.62
CA ASP A 55 15.43 7.90 -14.21
C ASP A 55 14.72 9.21 -14.61
N ARG A 56 14.08 9.27 -15.79
CA ARG A 56 13.27 10.42 -16.21
C ARG A 56 12.01 10.58 -15.37
N VAL A 57 11.34 9.49 -14.99
CA VAL A 57 10.18 9.53 -14.09
C VAL A 57 10.60 10.05 -12.71
N PHE A 58 11.73 9.57 -12.18
CA PHE A 58 12.28 10.10 -10.91
C PHE A 58 12.56 11.61 -11.00
N ALA A 59 13.26 12.04 -12.04
CA ALA A 59 13.62 13.44 -12.24
C ALA A 59 12.38 14.33 -12.39
N ALA A 60 11.36 13.86 -13.11
CA ALA A 60 10.08 14.57 -13.26
C ALA A 60 9.34 14.70 -11.92
N GLY A 61 9.25 13.63 -11.14
CA GLY A 61 8.61 13.66 -9.82
C GLY A 61 9.36 14.55 -8.82
N PHE A 62 10.70 14.51 -8.83
CA PHE A 62 11.52 15.42 -8.04
C PHE A 62 11.31 16.88 -8.45
N GLU A 63 11.26 17.17 -9.76
CA GLU A 63 11.00 18.51 -10.26
C GLU A 63 9.59 18.98 -9.87
N LEU A 64 8.57 18.11 -9.92
CA LEU A 64 7.22 18.43 -9.44
C LEU A 64 7.25 18.80 -7.95
N ALA A 65 7.83 17.95 -7.10
CA ALA A 65 7.92 18.19 -5.66
C ALA A 65 8.61 19.54 -5.34
N ALA A 66 9.72 19.84 -6.03
CA ALA A 66 10.42 21.12 -5.88
C ALA A 66 9.60 22.32 -6.41
N ALA A 67 8.90 22.13 -7.53
CA ALA A 67 8.20 23.19 -8.22
C ALA A 67 6.90 23.62 -7.53
N ILE A 68 6.21 22.72 -6.79
CA ILE A 68 4.91 23.04 -6.17
C ILE A 68 4.86 22.82 -4.66
N GLY A 69 5.69 21.93 -4.10
CA GLY A 69 5.65 21.58 -2.68
C GLY A 69 4.41 20.75 -2.32
N ALA A 70 3.94 20.89 -1.08
CA ALA A 70 2.70 20.26 -0.60
C ALA A 70 1.65 21.31 -0.23
N TYR A 71 0.38 20.91 -0.14
CA TYR A 71 -0.72 21.78 0.25
C TYR A 71 -1.39 21.32 1.54
N ASN A 72 -1.50 22.20 2.54
CA ASN A 72 -2.28 21.93 3.73
C ASN A 72 -3.75 22.35 3.50
N ARG A 73 -4.62 21.35 3.39
CA ARG A 73 -6.05 21.52 3.14
C ARG A 73 -6.80 22.19 4.30
N SER A 74 -6.34 22.03 5.54
CA SER A 74 -6.99 22.63 6.70
C SER A 74 -6.81 24.15 6.78
N SER A 75 -5.69 24.65 6.26
CA SER A 75 -5.33 26.07 6.32
C SER A 75 -5.26 26.74 4.95
N GLU A 76 -5.47 26.00 3.87
CA GLU A 76 -5.35 26.44 2.49
C GLU A 76 -3.97 27.09 2.20
N ARG A 77 -2.90 26.50 2.75
CA ARG A 77 -1.52 27.00 2.63
C ARG A 77 -0.62 26.06 1.85
N VAL A 78 0.28 26.65 1.06
CA VAL A 78 1.34 25.92 0.35
C VAL A 78 2.58 25.80 1.23
N LEU A 79 3.03 24.57 1.44
CA LEU A 79 4.30 24.22 2.06
C LEU A 79 5.35 24.12 0.96
N ARG A 80 6.16 25.18 0.83
CA ARG A 80 7.30 25.22 -0.09
C ARG A 80 8.52 24.59 0.55
N PHE A 81 9.32 23.91 -0.27
CA PHE A 81 10.58 23.29 0.13
C PHE A 81 11.68 23.75 -0.80
N GLU A 82 12.83 24.07 -0.21
CA GLU A 82 14.04 24.29 -0.98
C GLU A 82 14.52 22.96 -1.56
N ARG A 83 15.15 23.03 -2.73
CA ARG A 83 15.67 21.83 -3.40
C ARG A 83 16.59 21.01 -2.49
N SER A 84 17.46 21.68 -1.72
CA SER A 84 18.37 21.01 -0.78
C SER A 84 17.64 20.28 0.34
N GLU A 85 16.48 20.77 0.79
CA GLU A 85 15.67 20.10 1.82
C GLU A 85 15.10 18.78 1.29
N LEU A 86 14.65 18.77 0.03
CA LEU A 86 14.20 17.56 -0.64
C LEU A 86 15.35 16.56 -0.84
N GLU A 87 16.51 17.04 -1.30
CA GLU A 87 17.71 16.20 -1.47
C GLU A 87 18.20 15.61 -0.15
N ASP A 88 18.16 16.38 0.94
CA ASP A 88 18.52 15.88 2.26
C ASP A 88 17.47 14.91 2.81
N GLY A 89 16.18 15.13 2.52
CA GLY A 89 15.13 14.16 2.78
C GLY A 89 15.39 12.82 2.10
N LEU A 90 15.74 12.84 0.81
CA LEU A 90 16.08 11.65 0.03
C LEU A 90 17.26 10.88 0.63
N LYS A 91 18.34 11.58 1.00
CA LYS A 91 19.55 10.94 1.59
C LYS A 91 19.29 10.27 2.94
N ASN A 92 18.29 10.76 3.68
CA ASN A 92 17.94 10.28 5.01
C ASN A 92 16.81 9.25 5.01
N MET A 93 16.29 8.86 3.85
CA MET A 93 15.31 7.78 3.77
C MET A 93 15.87 6.50 4.40
N LYS A 94 15.01 5.80 5.13
CA LYS A 94 15.39 4.53 5.73
C LYS A 94 15.52 3.47 4.64
N ILE A 95 16.67 2.80 4.66
CA ILE A 95 16.96 1.65 3.81
C ILE A 95 16.93 0.33 4.58
N SER A 96 16.77 0.40 5.90
CA SER A 96 16.63 -0.74 6.81
C SER A 96 15.76 -0.32 7.99
N LEU A 97 14.76 -1.12 8.35
CA LEU A 97 13.85 -0.84 9.47
C LEU A 97 13.40 -2.14 10.14
N THR A 98 13.64 -2.25 11.44
CA THR A 98 13.14 -3.36 12.25
C THR A 98 11.70 -3.12 12.67
N MET A 99 10.87 -4.13 12.44
CA MET A 99 9.45 -4.21 12.79
C MET A 99 9.17 -5.46 13.62
N GLY A 100 8.22 -5.36 14.55
CA GLY A 100 7.93 -6.43 15.50
C GLY A 100 9.03 -6.61 16.55
N GLN A 101 9.01 -7.75 17.24
CA GLN A 101 9.92 -8.04 18.36
C GLN A 101 10.07 -9.55 18.60
N GLY A 102 11.15 -9.94 19.29
CA GLY A 102 11.37 -11.33 19.68
C GLY A 102 11.61 -12.25 18.48
N SER A 103 11.07 -13.47 18.50
CA SER A 103 11.24 -14.45 17.41
C SER A 103 10.51 -14.08 16.11
N ASP A 104 9.54 -13.16 16.19
CA ASP A 104 8.74 -12.72 15.06
C ASP A 104 9.28 -11.44 14.41
N GLU A 105 10.38 -10.88 14.93
CA GLU A 105 11.00 -9.68 14.39
C GLU A 105 11.38 -9.84 12.90
N ARG A 106 11.16 -8.78 12.13
CA ARG A 106 11.53 -8.71 10.71
C ARG A 106 12.22 -7.39 10.41
N VAL A 107 13.20 -7.44 9.51
CA VAL A 107 13.90 -6.25 9.02
C VAL A 107 13.41 -5.98 7.61
N LEU A 108 12.69 -4.88 7.43
CA LEU A 108 12.43 -4.30 6.11
C LEU A 108 13.71 -3.71 5.54
N PHE A 109 13.84 -3.70 4.23
CA PHE A 109 15.03 -3.16 3.57
C PHE A 109 14.70 -2.60 2.19
N ALA A 110 15.46 -1.60 1.75
CA ALA A 110 15.38 -1.15 0.37
C ALA A 110 15.76 -2.30 -0.57
N ARG A 111 14.84 -2.70 -1.45
CA ARG A 111 15.07 -3.74 -2.45
C ARG A 111 15.55 -3.12 -3.75
N LYS A 112 16.33 -3.89 -4.49
CA LYS A 112 16.78 -3.57 -5.84
C LYS A 112 15.78 -4.13 -6.87
N ILE A 113 15.89 -3.63 -8.09
CA ILE A 113 15.26 -4.28 -9.24
C ILE A 113 15.85 -5.69 -9.36
N MET A 114 14.99 -6.71 -9.50
CA MET A 114 15.34 -8.13 -9.51
C MET A 114 16.16 -8.57 -8.28
N ASP A 115 15.87 -8.01 -7.10
CA ASP A 115 16.58 -8.38 -5.87
C ASP A 115 16.44 -9.89 -5.58
N GLU A 116 17.57 -10.55 -5.34
CA GLU A 116 17.61 -11.96 -4.94
C GLU A 116 16.98 -12.20 -3.55
N ARG A 117 16.96 -11.16 -2.71
CA ARG A 117 16.30 -11.21 -1.41
C ARG A 117 14.78 -11.14 -1.61
N ALA A 118 14.10 -12.14 -1.05
CA ALA A 118 12.65 -12.21 -1.06
C ALA A 118 12.00 -10.95 -0.45
N PRO A 119 10.85 -10.50 -0.99
CA PRO A 119 10.08 -9.45 -0.34
C PRO A 119 9.53 -9.95 0.99
N LEU A 120 9.34 -9.03 1.95
CA LEU A 120 8.52 -9.29 3.12
C LEU A 120 7.04 -9.20 2.71
N VAL A 121 6.22 -10.02 3.37
CA VAL A 121 4.79 -10.17 3.10
C VAL A 121 4.00 -9.63 4.28
N TRP A 122 3.26 -8.54 4.05
CA TRP A 122 2.31 -7.97 4.99
C TRP A 122 0.91 -8.45 4.61
N ALA A 123 0.29 -9.23 5.49
CA ALA A 123 -1.01 -9.83 5.19
C ALA A 123 -2.14 -9.14 5.93
N GLY A 124 -3.22 -8.85 5.20
CA GLY A 124 -4.46 -8.33 5.74
C GLY A 124 -5.35 -7.76 4.66
N ASN A 125 -6.43 -7.12 5.08
CA ASN A 125 -7.38 -6.44 4.20
C ASN A 125 -7.38 -4.95 4.52
N PRO A 126 -6.37 -4.19 4.05
CA PRO A 126 -6.12 -2.83 4.52
C PRO A 126 -7.39 -1.97 4.49
N GLY A 127 -7.74 -1.32 5.60
CA GLY A 127 -8.83 -0.34 5.66
C GLY A 127 -10.26 -0.88 5.43
N ALA A 128 -10.45 -2.13 5.00
CA ALA A 128 -11.78 -2.63 4.66
C ALA A 128 -12.69 -2.79 5.88
N PRO A 129 -13.96 -2.38 5.81
CA PRO A 129 -14.88 -2.45 6.95
C PRO A 129 -15.30 -3.88 7.27
N HIS A 130 -15.04 -4.34 8.49
CA HIS A 130 -15.42 -5.65 8.98
C HIS A 130 -16.53 -5.56 10.05
N PRO A 131 -17.54 -6.43 9.98
CA PRO A 131 -18.36 -6.74 11.14
C PRO A 131 -17.47 -7.25 12.28
N GLU A 132 -17.72 -6.78 13.50
CA GLU A 132 -16.84 -7.09 14.65
C GLU A 132 -16.66 -8.59 14.86
N ALA A 133 -17.75 -9.35 14.73
CA ALA A 133 -17.76 -10.80 14.91
C ALA A 133 -16.83 -11.56 13.93
N LEU A 134 -16.51 -10.96 12.79
CA LEU A 134 -15.65 -11.56 11.76
C LEU A 134 -14.21 -11.06 11.82
N PHE A 135 -13.94 -9.96 12.51
CA PHE A 135 -12.62 -9.34 12.51
C PHE A 135 -11.53 -10.27 13.04
N LEU A 136 -11.72 -10.81 14.25
CA LEU A 136 -10.74 -11.70 14.88
C LEU A 136 -10.47 -12.98 14.05
N PRO A 137 -11.48 -13.76 13.61
CA PRO A 137 -11.22 -14.96 12.82
C PRO A 137 -10.63 -14.63 11.43
N ALA A 138 -10.99 -13.49 10.81
CA ALA A 138 -10.37 -13.05 9.57
C ALA A 138 -8.87 -12.77 9.77
N VAL A 139 -8.50 -11.99 10.79
CA VAL A 139 -7.09 -11.73 11.14
C VAL A 139 -6.31 -13.02 11.37
N MET A 140 -6.87 -13.95 12.14
CA MET A 140 -6.22 -15.24 12.38
C MET A 140 -6.01 -16.03 11.09
N SER A 141 -6.92 -15.91 10.10
CA SER A 141 -6.83 -16.67 8.85
C SER A 141 -5.57 -16.36 8.04
N TRP A 142 -5.10 -15.11 8.03
CA TRP A 142 -3.85 -14.74 7.37
C TRP A 142 -2.65 -14.71 8.32
N ALA A 143 -2.82 -14.37 9.60
CA ALA A 143 -1.72 -14.37 10.56
C ALA A 143 -1.12 -15.77 10.81
N GLN A 144 -1.93 -16.83 10.67
CA GLN A 144 -1.47 -18.22 10.79
C GLN A 144 -0.63 -18.69 9.59
N GLU A 145 -0.67 -17.99 8.46
CA GLU A 145 0.03 -18.40 7.25
C GLU A 145 1.55 -18.28 7.45
N PRO A 146 2.32 -19.37 7.25
CA PRO A 146 3.77 -19.36 7.55
C PRO A 146 4.57 -18.45 6.60
N ILE A 147 4.00 -18.12 5.45
CA ILE A 147 4.62 -17.23 4.46
C ILE A 147 4.59 -15.76 4.90
N VAL A 148 3.67 -15.39 5.79
CA VAL A 148 3.40 -14.02 6.22
C VAL A 148 4.44 -13.55 7.23
N ASP A 149 4.99 -12.36 7.00
CA ASP A 149 6.06 -11.79 7.82
C ASP A 149 5.55 -10.73 8.80
N LEU A 150 4.59 -9.91 8.35
CA LEU A 150 3.93 -8.86 9.11
C LEU A 150 2.42 -8.89 8.86
N ILE A 151 1.63 -8.21 9.69
CA ILE A 151 0.19 -8.08 9.45
C ILE A 151 -0.23 -6.63 9.24
N THR A 152 -1.26 -6.48 8.42
CA THR A 152 -2.13 -5.31 8.32
C THR A 152 -3.56 -5.75 8.61
N CYS A 153 -4.52 -4.83 8.63
CA CYS A 153 -5.91 -5.19 8.96
C CYS A 153 -6.94 -4.28 8.29
N GLY A 154 -8.21 -4.70 8.39
CA GLY A 154 -9.34 -3.83 8.09
C GLY A 154 -9.71 -2.95 9.28
N THR A 155 -10.88 -2.34 9.20
CA THR A 155 -11.48 -1.53 10.27
C THR A 155 -12.66 -2.26 10.92
N LEU A 156 -13.02 -1.87 12.14
CA LEU A 156 -14.27 -2.28 12.76
C LEU A 156 -15.40 -1.35 12.30
N ALA A 157 -16.37 -1.90 11.57
CA ALA A 157 -17.56 -1.15 11.13
C ALA A 157 -18.51 -0.86 12.31
N GLU A 158 -18.51 -1.73 13.31
CA GLU A 158 -19.30 -1.61 14.52
C GLU A 158 -18.53 -2.13 15.75
N VAL A 159 -18.93 -1.66 16.93
CA VAL A 159 -18.48 -2.23 18.21
C VAL A 159 -19.70 -2.47 19.10
N ASP A 160 -19.87 -3.71 19.56
CA ASP A 160 -20.97 -4.14 20.42
C ASP A 160 -22.35 -3.69 19.84
N GLY A 161 -22.51 -3.84 18.52
CA GLY A 161 -23.71 -3.50 17.75
C GLY A 161 -23.93 -2.00 17.48
N ARG A 162 -22.91 -1.15 17.68
CA ARG A 162 -22.98 0.30 17.42
C ARG A 162 -22.05 0.67 16.28
N GLU A 163 -22.59 1.35 15.27
CA GLU A 163 -21.84 1.87 14.13
C GLU A 163 -20.74 2.84 14.57
N VAL A 164 -19.52 2.60 14.09
CA VAL A 164 -18.36 3.47 14.36
C VAL A 164 -18.38 4.65 13.40
N ARG A 165 -18.29 5.87 13.94
CA ARG A 165 -18.23 7.12 13.17
C ARG A 165 -16.94 7.87 13.48
N THR A 166 -16.32 8.40 12.43
CA THR A 166 -15.09 9.19 12.52
C THR A 166 -15.28 10.44 13.38
N GLY A 167 -14.35 10.70 14.29
CA GLY A 167 -14.33 11.87 15.16
C GLY A 167 -15.25 11.76 16.38
N GLU A 168 -15.89 10.62 16.60
CA GLU A 168 -16.76 10.37 17.75
C GLU A 168 -16.08 9.48 18.81
N ALA A 169 -16.59 9.49 20.04
CA ALA A 169 -16.00 8.72 21.15
C ALA A 169 -15.94 7.21 20.89
N LEU A 170 -16.82 6.67 20.04
CA LEU A 170 -16.79 5.24 19.71
C LEU A 170 -15.58 4.87 18.84
N GLU A 171 -15.01 5.80 18.06
CA GLU A 171 -13.78 5.59 17.30
C GLU A 171 -12.59 5.21 18.19
N ILE A 172 -12.48 5.85 19.37
CA ILE A 172 -11.47 5.53 20.39
C ILE A 172 -11.63 4.07 20.84
N THR A 173 -12.87 3.65 21.06
CA THR A 173 -13.17 2.28 21.48
C THR A 173 -12.87 1.29 20.37
N ALA A 174 -13.28 1.58 19.14
CA ALA A 174 -13.04 0.75 17.96
C ALA A 174 -11.54 0.57 17.71
N THR A 175 -10.76 1.65 17.75
CA THR A 175 -9.31 1.61 17.55
C THR A 175 -8.63 0.70 18.58
N ARG A 176 -8.99 0.85 19.87
CA ARG A 176 -8.41 0.00 20.93
C ARG A 176 -8.90 -1.45 20.86
N ARG A 177 -10.15 -1.67 20.44
CA ARG A 177 -10.75 -3.00 20.27
C ARG A 177 -10.08 -3.74 19.12
N GLU A 178 -9.86 -3.07 17.99
CA GLU A 178 -9.08 -3.59 16.85
C GLU A 178 -7.70 -4.07 17.31
N LEU A 179 -6.92 -3.20 17.94
CA LEU A 179 -5.57 -3.51 18.42
C LEU A 179 -5.58 -4.65 19.47
N THR A 180 -6.61 -4.69 20.31
CA THR A 180 -6.81 -5.81 21.25
C THR A 180 -7.05 -7.12 20.51
N TYR A 181 -7.88 -7.14 19.46
CA TYR A 181 -8.12 -8.34 18.66
C TYR A 181 -6.88 -8.76 17.85
N LEU A 182 -6.09 -7.82 17.34
CA LEU A 182 -4.83 -8.13 16.66
C LEU A 182 -3.86 -8.86 17.59
N HIS A 183 -3.62 -8.33 18.80
CA HIS A 183 -2.79 -9.02 19.81
C HIS A 183 -3.34 -10.38 20.19
N GLN A 184 -4.66 -10.52 20.34
CA GLN A 184 -5.29 -11.81 20.60
C GLN A 184 -5.07 -12.80 19.45
N ALA A 185 -5.23 -12.37 18.20
CA ALA A 185 -5.00 -13.20 17.03
C ALA A 185 -3.55 -13.68 16.99
N LEU A 186 -2.60 -12.75 17.09
CA LEU A 186 -1.17 -13.02 17.09
C LEU A 186 -0.75 -13.99 18.19
N ALA A 187 -1.28 -13.82 19.41
CA ALA A 187 -1.03 -14.75 20.50
C ALA A 187 -1.60 -16.15 20.22
N ARG A 188 -2.82 -16.25 19.67
CA ARG A 188 -3.47 -17.54 19.36
C ARG A 188 -2.76 -18.33 18.26
N VAL A 189 -2.18 -17.64 17.27
CA VAL A 189 -1.40 -18.29 16.20
C VAL A 189 0.07 -18.51 16.61
N GLY A 190 0.45 -18.19 17.86
CA GLY A 190 1.79 -18.43 18.39
C GLY A 190 2.86 -17.45 17.90
N ARG A 191 2.46 -16.27 17.40
CA ARG A 191 3.34 -15.23 16.81
C ARG A 191 3.13 -13.85 17.46
N PRO A 192 3.15 -13.73 18.81
CA PRO A 192 2.79 -12.50 19.52
C PRO A 192 3.72 -11.31 19.24
N GLY A 193 4.92 -11.55 18.72
CA GLY A 193 5.90 -10.52 18.41
C GLY A 193 5.76 -9.91 17.01
N MET A 194 4.85 -10.42 16.16
CA MET A 194 4.76 -10.01 14.75
C MET A 194 4.50 -8.51 14.63
N GLY A 195 5.25 -7.83 13.75
CA GLY A 195 5.06 -6.40 13.50
C GLY A 195 3.74 -6.11 12.80
N MET A 196 3.13 -4.97 13.12
CA MET A 196 1.82 -4.58 12.60
C MET A 196 1.86 -3.24 11.87
N LEU A 197 1.10 -3.13 10.78
CA LEU A 197 0.51 -1.86 10.33
C LEU A 197 -0.96 -1.87 10.74
N ALA A 198 -1.30 -1.13 11.79
CA ALA A 198 -2.60 -1.26 12.44
C ALA A 198 -3.17 0.09 12.86
N ALA A 199 -4.21 0.07 13.70
CA ALA A 199 -5.04 1.21 14.05
C ALA A 199 -5.86 1.71 12.84
N GLN A 200 -6.29 0.81 11.97
CA GLN A 200 -7.00 1.17 10.74
C GLN A 200 -8.38 1.78 11.03
N SER A 201 -9.02 1.39 12.14
CA SER A 201 -10.25 1.99 12.66
C SER A 201 -10.06 3.44 13.14
N SER A 202 -8.83 3.94 13.20
CA SER A 202 -8.51 5.34 13.49
C SER A 202 -8.50 6.15 12.19
N VAL A 203 -9.61 6.83 11.89
CA VAL A 203 -9.74 7.74 10.73
C VAL A 203 -9.47 9.19 11.11
N SER A 204 -9.73 9.59 12.35
CA SER A 204 -9.39 10.90 12.91
C SER A 204 -8.10 10.86 13.73
N GLU A 205 -7.71 12.02 14.26
CA GLU A 205 -6.65 12.20 15.24
C GLU A 205 -7.01 11.62 16.63
N LEU A 206 -8.29 11.44 16.95
CA LEU A 206 -8.71 10.85 18.23
C LEU A 206 -8.37 9.36 18.29
N GLY A 207 -8.61 8.63 17.21
CA GLY A 207 -8.22 7.23 17.09
C GLY A 207 -6.70 7.07 17.17
N ASP A 208 -5.95 7.97 16.51
CA ASP A 208 -4.50 7.90 16.45
C ASP A 208 -3.87 8.08 17.83
N LEU A 209 -4.32 9.09 18.58
CA LEU A 209 -3.94 9.27 19.98
C LEU A 209 -4.39 8.10 20.86
N ALA A 210 -5.54 7.48 20.56
CA ALA A 210 -6.03 6.32 21.30
C ALA A 210 -5.19 5.06 21.10
N ALA A 211 -4.53 4.93 19.96
CA ALA A 211 -3.65 3.81 19.59
C ALA A 211 -2.27 3.88 20.27
N ALA A 212 -1.79 5.08 20.61
CA ALA A 212 -0.48 5.35 21.20
C ALA A 212 -0.34 4.86 22.66
N HIS A 213 -0.25 3.54 22.83
CA HIS A 213 -0.02 2.89 24.11
C HIS A 213 0.62 1.51 23.90
N PRO A 214 1.61 1.08 24.72
CA PRO A 214 2.34 -0.18 24.47
C PRO A 214 1.49 -1.46 24.48
N ALA A 215 0.33 -1.42 25.14
CA ALA A 215 -0.65 -2.53 25.10
C ALA A 215 -1.52 -2.56 23.83
N TYR A 216 -1.46 -1.50 23.01
CA TYR A 216 -2.17 -1.36 21.76
C TYR A 216 -1.14 -1.32 20.62
N LEU A 217 -0.76 -0.16 20.10
CA LEU A 217 0.27 -0.08 19.07
C LEU A 217 1.65 0.10 19.71
N ARG A 218 2.58 -0.82 19.48
CA ARG A 218 3.94 -0.76 20.09
C ARG A 218 4.84 0.19 19.28
N PRO A 219 5.93 0.71 19.85
CA PRO A 219 6.92 1.50 19.09
C PRO A 219 7.56 0.75 17.89
N CYS A 220 7.53 -0.58 17.89
CA CYS A 220 7.99 -1.41 16.77
C CYS A 220 6.90 -1.75 15.74
N ASP A 221 5.68 -1.23 15.93
CA ASP A 221 4.57 -1.29 14.98
C ASP A 221 4.41 0.05 14.26
N ALA A 222 3.57 0.08 13.24
CA ALA A 222 3.32 1.24 12.40
C ALA A 222 1.85 1.66 12.39
N HIS A 223 1.63 2.95 12.18
CA HIS A 223 0.33 3.52 11.81
C HIS A 223 0.48 4.40 10.56
N LEU A 224 -0.62 4.56 9.84
CA LEU A 224 -0.69 5.32 8.61
C LEU A 224 -0.69 6.83 8.88
N VAL A 225 0.26 7.51 8.24
CA VAL A 225 0.22 8.96 8.03
C VAL A 225 0.05 9.19 6.53
N PRO A 226 -1.20 9.23 6.01
CA PRO A 226 -1.45 9.37 4.58
C PRO A 226 -1.16 10.79 4.06
N MET A 227 -0.71 10.86 2.81
CA MET A 227 -0.79 12.07 2.00
C MET A 227 -2.08 12.02 1.19
N LEU A 228 -2.84 13.10 1.23
CA LEU A 228 -4.12 13.23 0.52
C LEU A 228 -3.90 13.54 -0.98
N ASN A 229 -4.91 13.23 -1.77
CA ASN A 229 -4.86 13.38 -3.22
C ASN A 229 -5.04 14.83 -3.70
N GLU A 230 -4.15 15.41 -4.50
CA GLU A 230 -2.76 14.97 -4.73
C GLU A 230 -1.78 15.97 -4.13
N LEU A 231 -0.72 15.46 -3.51
CA LEU A 231 0.34 16.24 -2.86
C LEU A 231 -0.21 17.15 -1.74
N LYS A 232 -1.21 16.65 -1.00
CA LYS A 232 -1.89 17.38 0.06
C LYS A 232 -1.65 16.73 1.42
N ILE A 233 -1.66 17.53 2.47
CA ILE A 233 -1.74 17.12 3.87
C ILE A 233 -2.86 17.91 4.55
N ASP A 234 -3.21 17.54 5.77
CA ASP A 234 -4.13 18.30 6.61
C ASP A 234 -3.64 18.30 8.06
N ASN A 235 -4.29 19.08 8.92
CA ASN A 235 -3.89 19.17 10.32
C ASN A 235 -4.06 17.84 11.07
N ARG A 236 -4.93 16.94 10.59
CA ARG A 236 -5.11 15.60 11.17
C ARG A 236 -3.87 14.74 10.94
N ASN A 237 -3.39 14.67 9.70
CA ASN A 237 -2.20 13.91 9.36
C ASN A 237 -0.92 14.53 9.94
N ILE A 238 -0.87 15.86 10.06
CA ILE A 238 0.18 16.53 10.82
C ILE A 238 0.16 16.08 12.29
N ALA A 239 -1.01 16.02 12.93
CA ALA A 239 -1.13 15.56 14.31
C ALA A 239 -0.67 14.10 14.47
N ARG A 240 -0.99 13.21 13.52
CA ARG A 240 -0.52 11.82 13.50
C ARG A 240 1.01 11.72 13.44
N ALA A 241 1.63 12.50 12.56
CA ALA A 241 3.08 12.55 12.46
C ALA A 241 3.72 13.06 13.76
N VAL A 242 3.18 14.13 14.38
CA VAL A 242 3.65 14.62 15.69
C VAL A 242 3.53 13.52 16.75
N ASN A 243 2.36 12.90 16.87
CA ASN A 243 2.11 11.85 17.84
C ASN A 243 3.10 10.69 17.67
N SER A 244 3.35 10.27 16.44
CA SER A 244 4.27 9.17 16.15
C SER A 244 5.74 9.51 16.45
N ILE A 245 6.18 10.74 16.17
CA ILE A 245 7.52 11.21 16.54
C ILE A 245 7.72 11.18 18.06
N GLU A 246 6.73 11.67 18.82
CA GLU A 246 6.81 11.77 20.28
C GLU A 246 6.66 10.40 20.97
N TYR A 247 5.73 9.57 20.49
CA TYR A 247 5.48 8.24 21.04
C TYR A 247 6.53 7.20 20.61
N GLY A 248 7.08 7.35 19.40
CA GLY A 248 8.11 6.47 18.85
C GLY A 248 7.61 5.29 18.02
N MET A 249 6.32 5.24 17.63
CA MET A 249 5.82 4.28 16.64
C MET A 249 6.31 4.61 15.23
N ARG A 250 6.22 3.64 14.31
CA ARG A 250 6.66 3.86 12.92
C ARG A 250 5.59 4.57 12.10
N ASN A 251 6.01 5.50 11.25
CA ASN A 251 5.15 6.13 10.26
C ASN A 251 5.16 5.33 8.94
N GLY A 252 4.02 4.72 8.61
CA GLY A 252 3.75 4.24 7.25
C GLY A 252 3.21 5.39 6.41
N GLY A 253 4.02 5.93 5.49
CA GLY A 253 3.57 7.00 4.59
C GLY A 253 2.77 6.43 3.42
N LEU A 254 1.46 6.66 3.39
CA LEU A 254 0.57 6.16 2.32
C LEU A 254 0.36 7.19 1.22
N TYR A 255 0.56 6.80 -0.04
CA TYR A 255 0.45 7.67 -1.20
C TYR A 255 -0.46 7.06 -2.27
N CYS A 256 -1.68 7.59 -2.38
CA CYS A 256 -2.75 7.03 -3.21
C CYS A 256 -2.89 7.68 -4.60
N ALA A 257 -1.82 7.80 -5.40
CA ALA A 257 -1.92 8.54 -6.67
C ALA A 257 -2.99 7.93 -7.63
N ILE A 258 -3.84 8.76 -8.22
CA ILE A 258 -5.00 8.28 -8.98
C ILE A 258 -4.69 8.29 -10.49
N ALA A 259 -4.60 7.11 -11.09
CA ALA A 259 -4.56 6.95 -12.54
C ALA A 259 -5.92 7.34 -13.16
N GLY A 260 -5.88 8.28 -14.11
CA GLY A 260 -7.06 8.97 -14.65
C GLY A 260 -7.52 10.17 -13.82
N GLY A 261 -6.79 10.53 -12.75
CA GLY A 261 -7.04 11.69 -11.89
C GLY A 261 -6.36 12.97 -12.37
N LEU A 262 -5.87 13.79 -11.43
CA LEU A 262 -5.26 15.10 -11.73
C LEU A 262 -4.01 15.00 -12.60
N GLY A 263 -3.23 13.93 -12.46
CA GLY A 263 -2.08 13.65 -13.32
C GLY A 263 -2.45 13.15 -14.73
N GLY A 264 -3.73 12.90 -15.01
CA GLY A 264 -4.17 12.23 -16.21
C GLY A 264 -3.86 10.73 -16.17
N ASP A 265 -3.37 10.19 -17.28
CA ASP A 265 -3.07 8.75 -17.43
C ASP A 265 -1.81 8.31 -16.66
N ALA A 266 -1.40 7.04 -16.83
CA ALA A 266 -0.31 6.39 -16.13
C ALA A 266 0.98 7.24 -15.97
N PRO A 267 1.52 7.93 -17.00
CA PRO A 267 2.75 8.72 -16.86
C PRO A 267 2.66 9.83 -15.81
N GLY A 268 1.55 10.57 -15.78
CA GLY A 268 1.38 11.64 -14.80
C GLY A 268 1.05 11.11 -13.40
N CYS A 269 0.34 9.98 -13.32
CA CYS A 269 0.17 9.25 -12.05
C CYS A 269 1.53 8.85 -11.46
N ALA A 270 2.45 8.29 -12.26
CA ALA A 270 3.80 7.93 -11.81
C ALA A 270 4.63 9.14 -11.34
N VAL A 271 4.55 10.28 -12.04
CA VAL A 271 5.21 11.54 -11.61
C VAL A 271 4.68 12.00 -10.26
N ILE A 272 3.36 11.96 -10.06
CA ILE A 272 2.73 12.31 -8.78
C ILE A 272 3.13 11.31 -7.68
N SER A 273 3.13 10.00 -7.94
CA SER A 273 3.57 8.99 -6.97
C SER A 273 4.99 9.23 -6.47
N VAL A 274 5.93 9.55 -7.38
CA VAL A 274 7.30 9.91 -7.00
C VAL A 274 7.33 11.17 -6.15
N ALA A 275 6.63 12.23 -6.57
CA ALA A 275 6.56 13.49 -5.83
C ALA A 275 5.97 13.28 -4.42
N SER A 276 4.93 12.45 -4.28
CA SER A 276 4.29 12.14 -3.01
C SER A 276 5.23 11.43 -2.04
N ILE A 277 6.01 10.44 -2.50
CA ILE A 277 7.01 9.77 -1.65
C ILE A 277 8.10 10.76 -1.20
N ILE A 278 8.59 11.61 -2.12
CA ILE A 278 9.61 12.62 -1.82
C ILE A 278 9.11 13.59 -0.74
N LEU A 279 7.93 14.18 -0.95
CA LEU A 279 7.34 15.13 0.00
C LEU A 279 6.97 14.43 1.32
N GLY A 280 6.50 13.19 1.26
CA GLY A 280 6.11 12.39 2.40
C GLY A 280 7.22 12.13 3.41
N ASN A 281 8.48 12.13 2.97
CA ASN A 281 9.63 12.09 3.90
C ASN A 281 9.66 13.29 4.86
N LEU A 282 9.24 14.45 4.38
CA LEU A 282 9.26 15.70 5.14
C LEU A 282 7.93 15.93 5.85
N THR A 283 6.81 15.77 5.13
CA THR A 283 5.47 16.09 5.64
C THR A 283 4.87 14.97 6.46
N ASN A 284 5.08 13.70 6.11
CA ASN A 284 4.49 12.56 6.80
C ASN A 284 5.48 11.87 7.74
N ARG A 285 6.77 12.29 7.69
CA ARG A 285 7.88 11.68 8.46
C ARG A 285 7.92 10.18 8.29
N ALA A 286 7.72 9.72 7.06
CA ALA A 286 7.63 8.31 6.72
C ALA A 286 8.92 7.56 7.11
N ASP A 287 8.76 6.46 7.84
CA ASP A 287 9.83 5.51 8.12
C ASP A 287 9.95 4.46 7.01
N TYR A 288 8.85 4.22 6.31
CA TYR A 288 8.76 3.47 5.07
C TYR A 288 7.55 3.99 4.28
N HIS A 289 7.50 3.65 2.99
CA HIS A 289 6.53 4.18 2.05
C HIS A 289 5.58 3.09 1.59
N ILE A 290 4.29 3.40 1.56
CA ILE A 290 3.25 2.56 1.00
C ILE A 290 2.83 3.17 -0.33
N LEU A 291 3.13 2.43 -1.40
CA LEU A 291 2.78 2.78 -2.76
C LEU A 291 1.40 2.18 -3.08
N HIS A 292 0.40 3.03 -3.23
CA HIS A 292 -0.99 2.62 -3.45
C HIS A 292 -1.64 3.37 -4.62
N PRO A 293 -1.09 3.35 -5.83
CA PRO A 293 -1.79 3.94 -6.96
C PRO A 293 -3.09 3.17 -7.23
N ILE A 294 -4.16 3.85 -7.62
CA ILE A 294 -5.41 3.20 -8.02
C ILE A 294 -5.99 3.82 -9.29
N HIS A 295 -6.79 3.04 -10.01
CA HIS A 295 -7.52 3.55 -11.17
C HIS A 295 -8.81 4.26 -10.74
N ILE A 296 -9.04 5.49 -11.21
CA ILE A 296 -10.15 6.37 -10.81
C ILE A 296 -11.55 5.73 -10.85
N ARG A 297 -11.77 4.81 -11.81
CA ARG A 297 -13.07 4.12 -11.97
C ARG A 297 -13.16 2.77 -11.27
N HIS A 298 -12.02 2.11 -11.05
CA HIS A 298 -12.00 0.70 -10.67
C HIS A 298 -11.61 0.52 -9.21
N VAL A 299 -10.87 1.47 -8.63
CA VAL A 299 -10.35 1.41 -7.26
C VAL A 299 -9.55 0.12 -7.06
N ALA A 300 -8.65 -0.15 -8.01
CA ALA A 300 -7.86 -1.37 -8.05
C ALA A 300 -6.43 -1.07 -8.52
N THR A 301 -5.47 -1.85 -8.01
CA THR A 301 -4.05 -1.80 -8.40
C THR A 301 -3.75 -2.68 -9.62
N SER A 302 -4.67 -3.58 -9.97
CA SER A 302 -4.52 -4.61 -11.00
C SER A 302 -4.86 -4.15 -12.43
N THR A 303 -5.19 -2.88 -12.68
CA THR A 303 -5.39 -2.39 -14.06
C THR A 303 -4.04 -2.17 -14.74
N ARG A 304 -4.01 -2.19 -16.09
CA ARG A 304 -2.75 -2.00 -16.85
C ARG A 304 -2.04 -0.70 -16.50
N GLU A 305 -2.81 0.39 -16.42
CA GLU A 305 -2.33 1.72 -16.08
C GLU A 305 -1.60 1.70 -14.74
N VAL A 306 -2.21 1.07 -13.74
CA VAL A 306 -1.71 1.08 -12.36
C VAL A 306 -0.53 0.13 -12.19
N LEU A 307 -0.59 -1.06 -12.78
CA LEU A 307 0.54 -2.00 -12.82
C LEU A 307 1.80 -1.35 -13.43
N TRP A 308 1.64 -0.56 -14.50
CA TRP A 308 2.76 0.19 -15.07
C TRP A 308 3.30 1.27 -14.11
N VAL A 309 2.40 2.01 -13.44
CA VAL A 309 2.78 3.03 -12.44
C VAL A 309 3.59 2.39 -11.32
N GLU A 310 3.10 1.31 -10.72
CA GLU A 310 3.82 0.60 -9.65
C GLU A 310 5.20 0.16 -10.11
N SER A 311 5.29 -0.44 -11.31
CA SER A 311 6.56 -0.91 -11.85
C SER A 311 7.57 0.22 -11.98
N VAL A 312 7.22 1.31 -12.67
CA VAL A 312 8.18 2.37 -12.98
C VAL A 312 8.53 3.19 -11.74
N VAL A 313 7.61 3.38 -10.79
CA VAL A 313 7.87 4.11 -9.53
C VAL A 313 8.83 3.32 -8.64
N LEU A 314 8.61 2.00 -8.49
CA LEU A 314 9.53 1.13 -7.75
C LEU A 314 10.93 1.14 -8.38
N GLN A 315 11.03 1.01 -9.70
CA GLN A 315 12.32 1.11 -10.41
C GLN A 315 12.99 2.48 -10.22
N ALA A 316 12.21 3.57 -10.28
CA ALA A 316 12.70 4.93 -10.10
C ALA A 316 13.42 5.12 -8.76
N PHE A 317 12.80 4.67 -7.65
CA PHE A 317 13.43 4.74 -6.32
C PHE A 317 14.58 3.75 -6.16
N ALA A 318 14.42 2.50 -6.60
CA ALA A 318 15.48 1.50 -6.51
C ALA A 318 16.79 1.95 -7.19
N ARG A 319 16.70 2.81 -8.22
CA ARG A 319 17.84 3.36 -8.95
C ARG A 319 18.38 4.68 -8.38
N ASN A 320 17.50 5.60 -8.02
CA ASN A 320 17.88 7.00 -7.78
C ASN A 320 17.91 7.39 -6.30
N ALA A 321 17.08 6.76 -5.47
CA ALA A 321 17.01 7.01 -4.04
C ALA A 321 16.43 5.77 -3.32
N PRO A 322 17.25 4.71 -3.10
CA PRO A 322 16.76 3.47 -2.52
C PRO A 322 16.04 3.71 -1.19
N ALA A 323 14.84 3.15 -1.05
CA ALA A 323 13.99 3.31 0.12
C ALA A 323 13.20 2.03 0.37
N ILE A 324 12.68 1.88 1.58
CA ILE A 324 11.73 0.80 1.90
C ILE A 324 10.37 1.20 1.31
N ILE A 325 9.97 0.51 0.24
CA ILE A 325 8.65 0.67 -0.38
C ILE A 325 7.89 -0.65 -0.27
N VAL A 326 6.73 -0.59 0.36
CA VAL A 326 5.72 -1.64 0.39
C VAL A 326 4.64 -1.22 -0.61
N ALA A 327 4.26 -2.08 -1.55
CA ALA A 327 3.22 -1.76 -2.52
C ALA A 327 1.98 -2.60 -2.24
N ASP A 328 0.83 -1.95 -2.31
CA ASP A 328 -0.45 -2.55 -2.00
C ASP A 328 -0.94 -3.43 -3.14
N VAL A 329 -1.43 -4.60 -2.78
CA VAL A 329 -2.16 -5.50 -3.66
C VAL A 329 -3.64 -5.28 -3.38
N TYR A 330 -4.31 -4.54 -4.27
CA TYR A 330 -5.73 -4.18 -4.17
C TYR A 330 -6.52 -4.68 -5.39
N PRO A 331 -6.89 -5.98 -5.41
CA PRO A 331 -7.70 -6.56 -6.46
C PRO A 331 -9.12 -6.01 -6.48
N LYS A 332 -9.71 -5.89 -7.67
CA LYS A 332 -11.14 -5.60 -7.81
C LYS A 332 -12.00 -6.78 -7.36
N SER A 333 -11.47 -8.00 -7.49
CA SER A 333 -12.22 -9.20 -7.15
C SER A 333 -12.09 -9.61 -5.68
N GLY A 334 -13.07 -10.35 -5.16
CA GLY A 334 -13.05 -10.88 -3.78
C GLY A 334 -13.00 -12.41 -3.70
N ALA A 335 -13.03 -12.94 -2.47
CA ALA A 335 -12.91 -14.37 -2.21
C ALA A 335 -13.90 -15.23 -3.00
N LEU A 336 -13.51 -16.48 -3.28
CA LEU A 336 -14.24 -17.43 -4.14
C LEU A 336 -14.35 -17.00 -5.62
N THR A 337 -13.39 -16.22 -6.10
CA THR A 337 -13.24 -15.87 -7.53
C THR A 337 -11.84 -16.24 -8.01
N ARG A 338 -11.72 -16.72 -9.26
CA ARG A 338 -10.40 -17.03 -9.84
C ARG A 338 -9.63 -15.74 -10.15
N GLU A 339 -10.37 -14.71 -10.50
CA GLU A 339 -9.90 -13.39 -10.87
C GLU A 339 -9.13 -12.73 -9.72
N LEU A 340 -9.59 -12.87 -8.47
CA LEU A 340 -8.83 -12.41 -7.30
C LEU A 340 -7.41 -13.00 -7.29
N LEU A 341 -7.30 -14.31 -7.47
CA LEU A 341 -6.01 -15.00 -7.42
C LEU A 341 -5.11 -14.62 -8.62
N TYR A 342 -5.68 -14.38 -9.80
CA TYR A 342 -4.93 -13.86 -10.95
C TYR A 342 -4.44 -12.42 -10.74
N GLU A 343 -5.30 -11.54 -10.22
CA GLU A 343 -4.97 -10.16 -9.88
C GLU A 343 -3.87 -10.10 -8.82
N THR A 344 -3.99 -10.91 -7.76
CA THR A 344 -2.98 -11.04 -6.71
C THR A 344 -1.64 -11.53 -7.25
N ALA A 345 -1.63 -12.58 -8.08
CA ALA A 345 -0.40 -13.09 -8.67
C ALA A 345 0.28 -12.06 -9.59
N ALA A 346 -0.50 -11.31 -10.39
CA ALA A 346 0.01 -10.29 -11.29
C ALA A 346 0.69 -9.15 -10.52
N ASN A 347 0.01 -8.59 -9.51
CA ASN A 347 0.58 -7.57 -8.63
C ASN A 347 1.83 -8.09 -7.90
N ALA A 348 1.74 -9.25 -7.24
CA ALA A 348 2.83 -9.78 -6.45
C ALA A 348 4.10 -10.02 -7.29
N MET A 349 3.94 -10.53 -8.51
CA MET A 349 5.05 -10.74 -9.44
C MET A 349 5.68 -9.42 -9.88
N LEU A 350 4.85 -8.46 -10.30
CA LEU A 350 5.29 -7.16 -10.77
C LEU A 350 5.98 -6.37 -9.65
N ILE A 351 5.35 -6.23 -8.48
CA ILE A 351 5.91 -5.50 -7.35
C ILE A 351 7.26 -6.10 -6.95
N THR A 352 7.34 -7.43 -6.88
CA THR A 352 8.56 -8.11 -6.46
C THR A 352 9.71 -7.88 -7.42
N VAL A 353 9.52 -8.06 -8.73
CA VAL A 353 10.62 -7.93 -9.70
C VAL A 353 11.12 -6.48 -9.79
N ASN A 354 10.26 -5.50 -9.49
CA ASN A 354 10.60 -4.08 -9.54
C ASN A 354 11.22 -3.52 -8.26
N GLY A 355 11.31 -4.32 -7.18
CA GLY A 355 11.96 -3.90 -5.93
C GLY A 355 11.01 -3.39 -4.85
N GLY A 356 9.75 -3.81 -4.84
CA GLY A 356 8.82 -3.55 -3.73
C GLY A 356 8.72 -4.71 -2.74
N HIS A 357 8.22 -4.42 -1.54
CA HIS A 357 7.62 -5.39 -0.63
C HIS A 357 6.11 -5.50 -0.87
N LEU A 358 5.46 -6.52 -0.32
CA LEU A 358 4.06 -6.85 -0.61
C LEU A 358 3.18 -6.55 0.60
N GLU A 359 2.10 -5.79 0.41
CA GLU A 359 1.01 -5.63 1.37
C GLU A 359 -0.32 -6.02 0.72
N GLY A 360 -1.17 -6.73 1.45
CA GLY A 360 -2.52 -7.06 0.99
C GLY A 360 -3.03 -8.44 1.41
N CYS A 361 -4.08 -8.95 0.78
CA CYS A 361 -4.82 -8.35 -0.33
C CYS A 361 -6.00 -7.51 0.17
N GLY A 362 -6.12 -6.28 -0.34
CA GLY A 362 -7.35 -5.47 -0.27
C GLY A 362 -8.42 -6.00 -1.23
N SER A 363 -8.84 -7.25 -1.04
CA SER A 363 -9.78 -7.95 -1.92
C SER A 363 -11.13 -7.24 -1.98
N ALA A 364 -11.79 -7.31 -3.14
CA ALA A 364 -13.01 -6.56 -3.44
C ALA A 364 -12.81 -5.06 -3.15
N ASP A 365 -11.83 -4.47 -3.84
CA ASP A 365 -11.46 -3.04 -3.81
C ASP A 365 -11.33 -2.43 -2.41
N GLY A 366 -11.01 -3.26 -1.40
CA GLY A 366 -11.04 -2.91 0.02
C GLY A 366 -12.39 -2.36 0.51
N LEU A 367 -13.46 -2.50 -0.27
CA LEU A 367 -14.79 -2.03 0.08
C LEU A 367 -15.52 -3.03 0.98
N LEU A 368 -15.19 -4.31 0.86
CA LEU A 368 -15.90 -5.40 1.51
C LEU A 368 -14.95 -6.29 2.33
N PRO A 369 -15.44 -6.94 3.41
CA PRO A 369 -14.68 -7.90 4.20
C PRO A 369 -14.59 -9.27 3.49
N ASN A 370 -14.17 -9.23 2.22
CA ASN A 370 -14.14 -10.36 1.29
C ASN A 370 -12.71 -10.82 1.02
N ALA A 371 -11.79 -10.52 1.93
CA ALA A 371 -10.42 -10.99 1.90
C ALA A 371 -10.19 -12.15 2.89
N THR A 372 -9.22 -13.02 2.58
CA THR A 372 -8.89 -14.21 3.35
C THR A 372 -7.38 -14.47 3.42
N GLY A 373 -6.97 -15.44 4.24
CA GLY A 373 -5.59 -15.92 4.27
C GLY A 373 -5.11 -16.57 2.98
N LEU A 374 -6.00 -17.06 2.11
CA LEU A 374 -5.60 -17.86 0.94
C LEU A 374 -4.92 -17.02 -0.14
N GLU A 375 -5.47 -15.83 -0.46
CA GLU A 375 -4.83 -14.92 -1.40
C GLU A 375 -3.58 -14.26 -0.80
N ALA A 376 -3.52 -14.03 0.51
CA ALA A 376 -2.30 -13.59 1.19
C ALA A 376 -1.20 -14.66 1.10
N ARG A 377 -1.56 -15.94 1.21
CA ARG A 377 -0.64 -17.07 0.97
C ARG A 377 -0.08 -17.02 -0.44
N LEU A 378 -0.97 -16.93 -1.45
CA LEU A 378 -0.57 -16.88 -2.86
C LEU A 378 0.34 -15.67 -3.15
N MET A 379 -0.02 -14.49 -2.64
CA MET A 379 0.78 -13.27 -2.76
C MET A 379 2.23 -13.50 -2.29
N GLY A 380 2.38 -14.08 -1.10
CA GLY A 380 3.69 -14.40 -0.55
C GLY A 380 4.44 -15.46 -1.34
N GLU A 381 3.78 -16.54 -1.74
CA GLU A 381 4.40 -17.62 -2.53
C GLU A 381 4.91 -17.13 -3.87
N VAL A 382 4.11 -16.34 -4.59
CA VAL A 382 4.49 -15.71 -5.87
C VAL A 382 5.69 -14.79 -5.65
N GLY A 383 5.63 -13.87 -4.67
CA GLY A 383 6.73 -12.95 -4.40
C GLY A 383 8.03 -13.65 -4.05
N LYS A 384 8.01 -14.63 -3.15
CA LYS A 384 9.24 -15.38 -2.79
C LYS A 384 9.74 -16.20 -3.98
N ALA A 385 8.86 -16.78 -4.79
CA ALA A 385 9.23 -17.56 -5.97
C ALA A 385 9.88 -16.71 -7.07
N VAL A 386 9.42 -15.47 -7.28
CA VAL A 386 10.00 -14.53 -8.25
C VAL A 386 11.44 -14.18 -7.91
N SER A 387 11.72 -13.84 -6.65
CA SER A 387 13.08 -13.52 -6.21
C SER A 387 13.99 -14.75 -6.25
N ARG A 388 13.51 -15.89 -5.73
CA ARG A 388 14.25 -17.16 -5.69
C ARG A 388 14.67 -17.66 -7.08
N GLN A 389 13.86 -17.42 -8.09
CA GLN A 389 14.10 -17.91 -9.46
C GLN A 389 14.82 -16.90 -10.35
N GLY A 390 15.14 -15.70 -9.85
CA GLY A 390 15.82 -14.67 -10.64
C GLY A 390 15.02 -14.26 -11.88
N VAL A 391 13.69 -14.12 -11.73
CA VAL A 391 12.80 -13.75 -12.84
C VAL A 391 13.20 -12.39 -13.38
N THR A 392 13.34 -12.28 -14.71
CA THR A 392 13.70 -11.00 -15.36
C THR A 392 12.49 -10.09 -15.55
N LEU A 393 12.75 -8.80 -15.82
CA LEU A 393 11.69 -7.82 -16.12
C LEU A 393 10.85 -8.24 -17.33
N GLU A 394 11.48 -8.75 -18.40
CA GLU A 394 10.78 -9.23 -19.60
C GLU A 394 9.92 -10.45 -19.32
N GLN A 395 10.46 -11.40 -18.54
CA GLN A 395 9.72 -12.62 -18.19
C GLN A 395 8.50 -12.28 -17.32
N ALA A 396 8.67 -11.38 -16.34
CA ALA A 396 7.58 -10.89 -15.54
C ALA A 396 6.55 -10.15 -16.40
N ASN A 397 6.96 -9.30 -17.35
CA ASN A 397 6.04 -8.62 -18.27
C ASN A 397 5.18 -9.62 -19.03
N GLN A 398 5.79 -10.67 -19.59
CA GLN A 398 5.06 -11.71 -20.34
C GLN A 398 4.04 -12.43 -19.48
N TRP A 399 4.43 -12.87 -18.28
CA TRP A 399 3.52 -13.57 -17.37
C TRP A 399 2.40 -12.69 -16.84
N VAL A 400 2.69 -11.42 -16.51
CA VAL A 400 1.67 -10.45 -16.08
C VAL A 400 0.65 -10.20 -17.19
N LEU A 401 1.09 -10.09 -18.45
CA LEU A 401 0.17 -9.98 -19.59
C LEU A 401 -0.71 -11.21 -19.75
N GLU A 402 -0.16 -12.41 -19.58
CA GLU A 402 -0.96 -13.65 -19.64
C GLU A 402 -2.00 -13.70 -18.50
N LEU A 403 -1.66 -13.24 -17.30
CA LEU A 403 -2.60 -13.15 -16.18
C LEU A 403 -3.70 -12.12 -16.47
N LEU A 404 -3.35 -10.95 -17.02
CA LEU A 404 -4.29 -9.91 -17.41
C LEU A 404 -5.38 -10.44 -18.35
N GLU A 405 -5.04 -11.27 -19.32
CA GLU A 405 -6.03 -11.89 -20.22
C GLU A 405 -7.10 -12.69 -19.47
N LYS A 406 -6.75 -13.22 -18.28
CA LYS A 406 -7.66 -14.04 -17.46
C LYS A 406 -8.59 -13.21 -16.57
N TYR A 407 -8.29 -11.94 -16.28
CA TYR A 407 -9.12 -11.12 -15.36
C TYR A 407 -9.56 -9.76 -15.92
N GLU A 408 -8.91 -9.17 -16.92
CA GLU A 408 -9.17 -7.77 -17.34
C GLU A 408 -10.62 -7.52 -17.80
N HIS A 409 -11.34 -8.58 -18.16
CA HIS A 409 -12.76 -8.53 -18.47
C HIS A 409 -13.63 -8.01 -17.31
N ILE A 410 -13.22 -8.20 -16.05
CA ILE A 410 -13.99 -7.75 -14.87
C ILE A 410 -14.15 -6.24 -14.81
N PHE A 411 -13.19 -5.48 -15.35
CA PHE A 411 -13.24 -4.01 -15.31
C PHE A 411 -14.33 -3.43 -16.23
N LYS A 412 -14.87 -4.24 -17.13
CA LYS A 412 -16.01 -3.88 -17.98
C LYS A 412 -17.35 -4.18 -17.30
N LEU A 413 -17.34 -4.94 -16.20
CA LEU A 413 -18.54 -5.32 -15.46
C LEU A 413 -18.83 -4.28 -14.37
N PRO A 414 -20.10 -3.85 -14.21
CA PRO A 414 -20.49 -3.01 -13.09
C PRO A 414 -20.15 -3.69 -11.77
N GLY A 415 -19.31 -3.07 -10.94
CA GLY A 415 -18.89 -3.61 -9.64
C GLY A 415 -17.84 -4.73 -9.68
N GLY A 416 -17.42 -5.20 -10.87
CA GLY A 416 -16.47 -6.31 -10.98
C GLY A 416 -17.00 -7.63 -10.38
N TYR A 417 -16.13 -8.43 -9.77
CA TYR A 417 -16.48 -9.68 -9.08
C TYR A 417 -16.18 -9.59 -7.58
N PRO A 418 -17.05 -8.98 -6.77
CA PRO A 418 -16.79 -8.76 -5.35
C PRO A 418 -16.62 -10.06 -4.55
N GLY A 419 -16.94 -11.23 -5.12
CA GLY A 419 -16.81 -12.51 -4.44
C GLY A 419 -17.78 -12.65 -3.27
N VAL A 420 -17.33 -13.34 -2.23
CA VAL A 420 -18.11 -13.57 -1.02
C VAL A 420 -17.39 -13.09 0.24
N ARG A 421 -18.16 -12.88 1.30
CA ARG A 421 -17.63 -12.53 2.61
C ARG A 421 -16.79 -13.65 3.21
N PHE A 422 -15.83 -13.29 4.05
CA PHE A 422 -14.92 -14.22 4.72
C PHE A 422 -15.60 -15.47 5.30
N ASP A 423 -16.74 -15.33 5.99
CA ASP A 423 -17.48 -16.44 6.63
C ASP A 423 -18.16 -17.41 5.65
N GLN A 424 -18.19 -17.08 4.37
CA GLN A 424 -18.64 -17.97 3.29
C GLN A 424 -17.46 -18.66 2.58
N ALA A 425 -16.27 -18.05 2.64
CA ALA A 425 -15.04 -18.60 2.06
C ALA A 425 -14.26 -19.49 3.03
N TYR A 426 -14.48 -19.35 4.35
CA TYR A 426 -13.77 -20.08 5.41
C TYR A 426 -14.73 -20.76 6.39
N ASN A 427 -14.33 -21.94 6.88
CA ASN A 427 -14.95 -22.55 8.05
C ASN A 427 -14.42 -21.84 9.31
N LEU A 428 -15.30 -21.16 10.06
CA LEU A 428 -14.91 -20.36 11.23
C LEU A 428 -14.43 -21.18 12.43
N GLU A 429 -14.76 -22.48 12.49
CA GLU A 429 -14.31 -23.36 13.58
C GLU A 429 -12.88 -23.84 13.34
N THR A 430 -12.54 -24.19 12.10
CA THR A 430 -11.22 -24.72 11.74
C THR A 430 -10.27 -23.66 11.18
N LEU A 431 -10.80 -22.48 10.82
CA LEU A 431 -10.11 -21.42 10.09
C LEU A 431 -9.40 -21.92 8.83
N GLN A 432 -10.03 -22.87 8.13
CA GLN A 432 -9.59 -23.38 6.85
C GLN A 432 -10.50 -22.90 5.72
N PRO A 433 -9.95 -22.64 4.51
CA PRO A 433 -10.76 -22.33 3.35
C PRO A 433 -11.73 -23.46 3.04
N VAL A 434 -12.93 -23.13 2.54
CA VAL A 434 -13.88 -24.13 2.07
C VAL A 434 -13.28 -24.90 0.87
N PRO A 435 -13.66 -26.17 0.63
CA PRO A 435 -13.06 -26.99 -0.43
C PRO A 435 -13.09 -26.35 -1.82
N ALA A 436 -14.15 -25.60 -2.14
CA ALA A 436 -14.25 -24.88 -3.39
C ALA A 436 -13.18 -23.78 -3.52
N TRP A 437 -12.86 -23.08 -2.43
CA TRP A 437 -11.85 -22.02 -2.43
C TRP A 437 -10.43 -22.60 -2.50
N ALA A 438 -10.15 -23.64 -1.71
CA ALA A 438 -8.90 -24.38 -1.75
C ALA A 438 -8.62 -24.96 -3.16
N GLY A 439 -9.64 -25.59 -3.78
CA GLY A 439 -9.50 -26.13 -5.13
C GLY A 439 -9.26 -25.05 -6.20
N MET A 440 -9.82 -23.85 -6.07
CA MET A 440 -9.49 -22.75 -6.98
C MET A 440 -8.03 -22.33 -6.86
N TYR A 441 -7.51 -22.23 -5.63
CA TYR A 441 -6.11 -21.93 -5.38
C TYR A 441 -5.17 -23.00 -5.97
N GLU A 442 -5.44 -24.29 -5.74
CA GLU A 442 -4.64 -25.40 -6.29
C GLU A 442 -4.54 -25.33 -7.82
N ASN A 443 -5.68 -25.13 -8.50
CA ASN A 443 -5.71 -25.00 -9.96
C ASN A 443 -4.87 -23.81 -10.47
N ILE A 444 -4.85 -22.69 -9.72
CA ILE A 444 -4.10 -21.50 -10.12
C ILE A 444 -2.62 -21.67 -9.82
N VAL A 445 -2.25 -22.34 -8.71
CA VAL A 445 -0.86 -22.74 -8.44
C VAL A 445 -0.33 -23.64 -9.54
N GLU A 446 -1.10 -24.64 -9.98
CA GLU A 446 -0.74 -25.51 -11.12
C GLU A 446 -0.56 -24.71 -12.42
N MET A 447 -1.47 -23.77 -12.71
CA MET A 447 -1.37 -22.91 -13.87
C MET A 447 -0.11 -22.02 -13.82
N LEU A 448 0.19 -21.40 -12.68
CA LEU A 448 1.40 -20.59 -12.48
C LEU A 448 2.68 -21.43 -12.65
N CYS A 449 2.67 -22.67 -12.17
CA CYS A 449 3.75 -23.61 -12.43
C CYS A 449 3.87 -23.96 -13.92
N GLY A 450 2.74 -24.11 -14.61
CA GLY A 450 2.65 -24.38 -16.05
C GLY A 450 3.23 -23.27 -16.93
N ILE A 451 3.10 -22.00 -16.54
CA ILE A 451 3.74 -20.87 -17.25
C ILE A 451 5.22 -20.69 -16.88
N GLY A 452 5.73 -21.45 -15.90
CA GLY A 452 7.14 -21.53 -15.54
C GLY A 452 7.50 -20.97 -14.16
N LEU A 453 6.54 -20.42 -13.41
CA LEU A 453 6.78 -19.93 -12.04
C LEU A 453 6.64 -21.07 -11.04
N LYS A 454 7.75 -21.68 -10.62
CA LYS A 454 7.73 -22.79 -9.66
C LYS A 454 7.41 -22.28 -8.26
N LEU A 455 6.17 -22.48 -7.81
CA LEU A 455 5.77 -22.30 -6.43
C LEU A 455 6.20 -23.54 -5.63
N SER A 456 6.73 -23.32 -4.42
CA SER A 456 7.03 -24.44 -3.52
C SER A 456 5.70 -24.99 -2.99
N ALA A 457 5.50 -26.31 -3.06
CA ALA A 457 4.40 -26.95 -2.34
C ALA A 457 4.58 -26.62 -0.85
N SER A 458 3.59 -25.94 -0.26
CA SER A 458 3.58 -25.56 1.14
C SER A 458 3.61 -26.78 2.06
#